data_AF-A0A837AQD7-F1
#
_entry.id   AF-A0A837AQD7-F1
#
_cell.length_a   1.000
_cell.length_b   1.000
_cell.length_c   1.000
_cell.angle_alpha   90.00
_cell.angle_beta   90.00
_cell.angle_gamma   90.00
#
_symmetry.space_group_name_H-M   'P 1'
#
loop_
_entity.id
_entity.type
_entity.pdbx_description
1 polymer ?
#
loop_
_entity_poly.entity_id
_entity_poly.type
_entity_poly.pdbx_seq_one_letter_code
_entity_poly.pdbx_strand_id
1 'polypeptide(L)'
;MGLTQQDLGEALGLEGRIAQSRISRYEIELHTPDLKTAYELAEVLGVSLSALVAESDRLGQIIELIRKLSDDEQEALAKRLRQLTKPKRPRRPKTEG
;
A
#
# COMPACT_ATOMS: atom_id res chain seq x y z
N MET A 1 4.27 -32.08 -1.63
CA MET A 1 4.09 -31.73 -3.05
C MET A 1 3.05 -30.63 -3.06
N GLY A 2 3.47 -29.39 -3.34
CA GLY A 2 2.62 -28.21 -3.27
C GLY A 2 1.72 -28.13 -4.50
N LEU A 3 0.52 -27.58 -4.31
CA LEU A 3 -0.39 -27.26 -5.40
C LEU A 3 0.34 -26.39 -6.41
N THR A 4 0.33 -26.80 -7.67
CA THR A 4 0.98 -26.04 -8.73
C THR A 4 0.15 -24.79 -8.99
N GLN A 5 0.76 -23.75 -9.56
CA GLN A 5 0.07 -22.50 -9.90
C GLN A 5 -1.25 -22.72 -10.66
N GLN A 6 -1.31 -23.78 -11.46
CA GLN A 6 -2.47 -24.16 -12.26
C GLN A 6 -3.64 -24.68 -11.41
N ASP A 7 -3.36 -25.39 -10.31
CA ASP A 7 -4.38 -25.93 -9.40
C ASP A 7 -5.04 -24.83 -8.54
N LEU A 8 -4.30 -23.75 -8.26
CA LEU A 8 -4.84 -22.56 -7.59
C LEU A 8 -5.71 -21.71 -8.54
N GLY A 9 -5.43 -21.79 -9.84
CA GLY A 9 -6.13 -21.08 -10.91
C GLY A 9 -7.54 -21.60 -11.19
N GLU A 10 -7.69 -22.92 -11.23
CA GLU A 10 -8.99 -23.57 -11.46
C GLU A 10 -9.94 -23.42 -10.26
N ALA A 11 -9.41 -23.38 -9.02
CA ALA A 11 -10.20 -23.21 -7.80
C ALA A 11 -10.84 -21.81 -7.68
N LEU A 12 -10.31 -20.80 -8.36
CA LEU A 12 -10.74 -19.41 -8.23
C LEU A 12 -11.45 -18.83 -9.46
N GLY A 13 -11.54 -19.54 -10.60
CA GLY A 13 -12.33 -19.08 -11.75
C GLY A 13 -11.95 -17.68 -12.28
N LEU A 14 -10.74 -17.20 -11.99
CA LEU A 14 -10.34 -15.80 -12.11
C LEU A 14 -9.07 -15.57 -12.96
N GLU A 15 -8.53 -16.61 -13.60
CA GLU A 15 -7.24 -16.49 -14.31
C GLU A 15 -7.25 -15.69 -15.61
N GLY A 16 -8.41 -15.30 -16.13
CA GLY A 16 -8.44 -14.29 -17.20
C GLY A 16 -8.07 -12.87 -16.70
N ARG A 17 -8.38 -12.56 -15.44
CA ARG A 17 -8.28 -11.19 -14.89
C ARG A 17 -6.99 -10.93 -14.11
N ILE A 18 -6.41 -11.95 -13.48
CA ILE A 18 -5.23 -11.78 -12.62
C ILE A 18 -3.94 -11.72 -13.45
N ALA A 19 -3.87 -12.41 -14.59
CA ALA A 19 -2.78 -12.21 -15.55
C ALA A 19 -2.77 -10.78 -16.14
N GLN A 20 -3.96 -10.16 -16.22
CA GLN A 20 -4.10 -8.74 -16.53
C GLN A 20 -3.72 -7.80 -15.39
N SER A 21 -3.56 -8.24 -14.13
CA SER A 21 -3.12 -7.33 -13.05
C SER A 21 -1.63 -6.93 -13.11
N ARG A 22 -0.82 -7.59 -13.94
CA ARG A 22 0.48 -7.03 -14.39
C ARG A 22 0.34 -6.19 -15.67
N ILE A 23 -0.77 -6.34 -16.38
CA ILE A 23 -1.18 -5.55 -17.54
C ILE A 23 -2.04 -4.38 -17.06
N SER A 24 -1.31 -3.38 -16.58
CA SER A 24 -1.64 -1.97 -16.74
C SER A 24 -2.36 -1.28 -15.58
N ARG A 25 -1.65 -0.25 -15.10
CA ARG A 25 -2.21 1.01 -14.61
C ARG A 25 -3.11 1.73 -15.64
N TYR A 26 -3.45 1.13 -16.79
CA TYR A 26 -4.33 1.69 -17.81
C TYR A 26 -5.76 1.10 -17.79
N GLU A 27 -5.96 -0.13 -17.29
CA GLU A 27 -7.33 -0.66 -17.06
C GLU A 27 -7.96 -0.11 -15.78
N ILE A 28 -7.14 0.30 -14.80
CA ILE A 28 -7.61 0.89 -13.53
C ILE A 28 -8.29 2.25 -13.74
N GLU A 29 -7.93 3.02 -14.77
CA GLU A 29 -8.69 4.24 -15.12
C GLU A 29 -10.08 3.93 -15.70
N LEU A 30 -10.35 2.69 -16.09
CA LEU A 30 -11.62 2.28 -16.71
C LEU A 30 -12.53 1.47 -15.78
N HIS A 31 -12.00 0.66 -14.87
CA HIS A 31 -12.81 -0.12 -13.92
C HIS A 31 -12.13 -0.23 -12.55
N THR A 32 -12.25 0.82 -11.72
CA THR A 32 -11.94 0.72 -10.29
C THR A 32 -12.85 -0.35 -9.69
N PRO A 33 -12.33 -1.45 -9.11
CA PRO A 33 -13.15 -2.43 -8.41
C PRO A 33 -13.92 -1.72 -7.29
N ASP A 34 -15.16 -2.15 -7.05
CA ASP A 34 -15.89 -1.67 -5.89
C ASP A 34 -15.14 -2.03 -4.59
N LEU A 35 -15.48 -1.33 -3.50
CA LEU A 35 -14.77 -1.50 -2.24
C LEU A 35 -14.79 -2.96 -1.76
N LYS A 36 -15.89 -3.67 -2.02
CA LYS A 36 -16.06 -5.08 -1.65
C LYS A 36 -15.06 -5.97 -2.39
N THR A 37 -14.96 -5.81 -3.71
CA THR A 37 -14.03 -6.55 -4.55
C THR A 37 -12.58 -6.25 -4.15
N ALA A 38 -12.27 -4.99 -3.82
CA ALA A 38 -10.94 -4.61 -3.34
C ALA A 38 -10.59 -5.27 -1.99
N TYR A 39 -11.56 -5.40 -1.07
CA TYR A 39 -11.38 -6.15 0.18
C TYR A 39 -11.10 -7.63 -0.08
N GLU A 40 -11.92 -8.29 -0.91
CA GLU A 40 -11.75 -9.71 -1.25
C GLU A 40 -10.38 -9.98 -1.89
N LEU A 41 -9.93 -9.09 -2.78
CA LEU A 41 -8.59 -9.17 -3.38
C LEU A 41 -7.48 -9.02 -2.32
N ALA A 42 -7.64 -8.10 -1.37
CA ALA A 42 -6.65 -7.90 -0.30
C ALA A 42 -6.51 -9.15 0.58
N GLU A 43 -7.63 -9.80 0.92
CA GLU A 43 -7.65 -11.05 1.67
C GLU A 43 -6.93 -12.18 0.92
N VAL A 44 -7.23 -12.37 -0.37
CA VAL A 44 -6.60 -13.40 -1.21
C VAL A 44 -5.08 -13.17 -1.34
N LEU A 45 -4.66 -11.91 -1.44
CA LEU A 45 -3.25 -11.54 -1.54
C LEU A 45 -2.51 -11.51 -0.19
N GLY A 46 -3.22 -11.65 0.93
CA GLY A 46 -2.64 -11.62 2.27
C GLY A 46 -2.07 -10.25 2.66
N VAL A 47 -2.64 -9.17 2.13
CA VAL A 47 -2.23 -7.78 2.43
C VAL A 47 -3.41 -6.98 2.96
N SER A 48 -3.14 -5.85 3.59
CA SER A 48 -4.21 -4.91 3.96
C SER A 48 -4.77 -4.20 2.74
N LEU A 49 -6.08 -3.91 2.77
CA LEU A 49 -6.70 -3.07 1.74
C LEU A 49 -5.95 -1.74 1.57
N SER A 50 -5.55 -1.12 2.68
CA SER A 50 -4.76 0.12 2.69
C SER A 50 -3.43 0.00 1.94
N ALA A 51 -2.77 -1.15 1.98
CA ALA A 51 -1.54 -1.38 1.24
C ALA A 51 -1.81 -1.70 -0.24
N LEU A 52 -2.90 -2.43 -0.53
CA LEU A 52 -3.33 -2.77 -1.90
C LEU A 52 -3.64 -1.53 -2.74
N VAL A 53 -4.28 -0.51 -2.13
CA VAL A 53 -4.68 0.73 -2.83
C VAL A 53 -3.70 1.89 -2.62
N ALA A 54 -2.52 1.65 -2.04
CA ALA A 54 -1.54 2.70 -1.79
C ALA A 54 -1.02 3.31 -3.10
N GLU A 55 -0.73 4.61 -3.11
CA GLU A 55 -0.26 5.35 -4.30
C GLU A 55 1.07 4.81 -4.89
N SER A 56 1.85 4.09 -4.07
CA SER A 56 3.05 3.40 -4.54
C SER A 56 3.34 2.16 -3.69
N ASP A 57 4.04 1.20 -4.28
CA ASP A 57 4.49 -0.02 -3.60
C ASP A 57 5.27 0.29 -2.31
N ARG A 58 6.06 1.37 -2.33
CA ARG A 58 6.82 1.83 -1.16
C ARG A 58 5.88 2.22 -0.01
N LEU A 59 4.80 2.94 -0.30
CA LEU A 59 3.82 3.33 0.71
C LEU A 59 3.04 2.11 1.22
N GLY A 60 2.66 1.19 0.33
CA GLY A 60 2.02 -0.07 0.72
C GLY A 60 2.89 -0.89 1.68
N GLN A 61 4.18 -1.02 1.39
CA GLN A 61 5.13 -1.69 2.29
C GLN A 61 5.25 -1.01 3.66
N ILE A 62 5.28 0.34 3.70
CA ILE A 62 5.32 1.09 4.96
C ILE A 62 4.05 0.83 5.79
N ILE A 63 2.88 0.83 5.15
CA ILE A 63 1.60 0.52 5.81
C ILE A 63 1.65 -0.87 6.45
N GLU A 64 2.13 -1.90 5.74
CA GLU A 64 2.25 -3.25 6.29
C GLU A 64 3.21 -3.36 7.47
N LEU A 65 4.29 -2.58 7.46
CA LEU A 65 5.23 -2.52 8.59
C LEU A 65 4.59 -1.86 9.80
N ILE A 66 3.88 -0.75 9.61
CA ILE A 66 3.22 0.00 10.69
C ILE A 66 2.13 -0.85 11.37
N ARG A 67 1.36 -1.62 10.59
CA ARG A 67 0.30 -2.51 11.12
C ARG A 67 0.80 -3.59 12.08
N LYS A 68 2.10 -3.92 12.05
CA LYS A 68 2.72 -4.90 12.94
C LYS A 68 3.18 -4.30 14.27
N LEU A 69 3.15 -2.97 14.39
CA LEU A 69 3.55 -2.25 15.59
C LEU A 69 2.36 -2.14 16.55
N SER A 70 2.66 -2.15 17.85
CA SER A 70 1.70 -1.77 18.90
C SER A 70 1.30 -0.30 18.78
N ASP A 71 0.18 0.08 19.40
CA ASP A 71 -0.33 1.47 19.37
C ASP A 71 0.71 2.47 19.90
N ASP A 72 1.47 2.11 20.95
CA ASP A 72 2.54 2.95 21.50
C ASP A 72 3.70 3.14 20.52
N GLU A 73 4.09 2.08 19.81
CA GLU A 73 5.14 2.13 18.78
C GLU A 73 4.68 2.95 17.56
N GLN A 74 3.42 2.83 17.18
CA GLN A 74 2.83 3.64 16.11
C GLN A 74 2.84 5.13 16.49
N GLU A 75 2.47 5.48 17.73
CA GLU A 75 2.50 6.87 18.20
C GLU A 75 3.93 7.43 18.27
N ALA A 76 4.89 6.62 18.72
CA ALA A 76 6.31 6.99 18.73
C ALA A 76 6.83 7.25 17.30
N LEU A 77 6.48 6.40 16.34
CA LEU A 77 6.82 6.60 14.93
C LEU A 77 6.17 7.87 14.36
N ALA A 78 4.88 8.09 14.63
CA ALA A 78 4.16 9.28 14.20
C ALA A 78 4.83 10.56 14.72
N LYS A 79 5.27 10.58 15.98
CA LYS A 79 6.04 11.69 16.55
C LYS A 79 7.34 11.94 15.79
N ARG A 80 8.06 10.89 15.41
CA ARG A 80 9.32 11.00 14.65
C ARG A 80 9.08 11.51 13.22
N LEU A 81 8.06 10.98 12.54
CA LEU A 81 7.66 11.46 11.21
C LEU A 81 7.29 12.95 11.24
N ARG A 82 6.52 13.39 12.25
CA ARG A 82 6.19 14.81 12.46
C ARG A 82 7.42 15.68 12.65
N GLN A 83 8.52 15.17 13.20
CA GLN A 83 9.77 15.94 13.32
C GLN A 83 10.51 16.05 11.99
N LEU A 84 10.49 14.99 11.19
CA LEU A 84 11.14 14.95 9.88
C LEU A 84 10.45 15.85 8.85
N THR A 85 9.14 16.04 8.98
CA THR A 85 8.35 16.87 8.07
C THR A 85 8.24 18.34 8.51
N LYS A 86 8.82 18.73 9.65
CA LYS A 86 8.86 20.14 10.05
C LYS A 86 9.68 20.94 9.02
N PRO A 87 9.13 22.04 8.49
CA PRO A 87 9.91 22.91 7.61
C PRO A 87 11.13 23.45 8.37
N LYS A 88 12.32 23.39 7.75
CA LYS A 88 13.50 24.10 8.26
C LYS A 88 13.11 25.58 8.36
N ARG A 89 13.13 26.16 9.58
CA ARG A 89 12.92 27.59 9.77
C ARG A 89 13.85 28.36 8.81
N PRO A 90 13.34 29.35 8.04
CA PRO A 90 14.22 30.19 7.24
C PRO A 90 15.24 30.86 8.15
N ARG A 91 16.53 30.76 7.82
CA ARG A 91 17.58 31.54 8.48
C ARG A 91 17.20 33.01 8.31
N ARG A 92 16.99 33.75 9.40
CA ARG A 92 16.83 35.20 9.34
C ARG A 92 18.08 35.78 8.64
N PRO A 93 17.93 36.65 7.63
CA PRO A 93 19.07 37.37 7.10
C PRO A 93 19.69 38.19 8.23
N LYS A 94 21.03 38.16 8.34
CA LYS A 94 21.74 39.10 9.19
C LYS A 94 21.46 40.48 8.61
N THR A 95 20.73 41.31 9.32
CA THR A 95 20.75 42.76 9.10
C THR A 95 22.19 43.21 9.38
N GLU A 96 22.92 43.48 8.30
CA GLU A 96 24.18 44.23 8.37
C GLU A 96 23.83 45.66 8.79
N GLY A 97 24.56 46.14 9.81
CA GLY A 97 24.47 47.51 10.31
C GLY A 97 25.51 48.41 9.68
#